data_AF-A0A2W8GJ46-F1
#
_entry.id   AF-A0A2W8GJ46-F1
#
_cell.length_a   1.000
_cell.length_b   1.000
_cell.length_c   1.000
_cell.angle_alpha   90.00
_cell.angle_beta   90.00
_cell.angle_gamma   90.00
#
_symmetry.space_group_name_H-M   'P 1'
#
loop_
_entity.id
_entity.type
_entity.pdbx_description
1 polymer ?
#
loop_
_entity_poly.entity_id
_entity_poly.type
_entity_poly.pdbx_seq_one_letter_code
_entity_poly.pdbx_strand_id
1 'polypeptide(L)'
;ELAYALWPGDVDAGNIDGSIHRWAKKEVIDNDREDWKRISASMRKQPDALRYDRQTIFGLVRERPIDIHKDPVALNKYITEYLTTKGVFEDEGRNQSATDTLSSPVPETDAVETAIPDNEKTECKVEVEPSVEREGPFYFLFTDKDGEKYGRANKLSGL
;
A
#
# COMPACT_ATOMS: atom_id res chain seq x y z
N GLU A 1 5.81 5.01 3.59
CA GLU A 1 5.64 3.61 4.04
C GLU A 1 6.68 3.15 5.04
N LEU A 2 7.98 3.34 4.76
CA LEU A 2 9.06 2.95 5.67
C LEU A 2 8.90 3.45 7.13
N ALA A 3 8.26 4.60 7.32
CA ALA A 3 7.97 5.17 8.64
C ALA A 3 7.03 4.31 9.50
N TYR A 4 6.15 3.50 8.89
CA TYR A 4 5.23 2.64 9.64
C TYR A 4 5.98 1.53 10.39
N ALA A 5 7.07 1.02 9.82
CA ALA A 5 7.86 -0.03 10.44
C ALA A 5 8.58 0.42 11.73
N LEU A 6 8.64 1.73 11.99
CA LEU A 6 9.17 2.31 13.23
C LEU A 6 8.15 2.36 14.38
N TRP A 7 6.89 1.99 14.11
CA TRP A 7 5.86 1.93 15.14
C TRP A 7 6.27 0.95 16.26
N PRO A 8 6.13 1.33 17.54
CA PRO A 8 6.62 0.52 18.66
C PRO A 8 5.82 -0.78 18.87
N GLY A 9 4.56 -0.83 18.41
CA GLY A 9 3.72 -2.03 18.49
C GLY A 9 3.91 -2.96 17.30
N ASP A 10 3.05 -3.97 17.21
CA ASP A 10 2.97 -4.83 16.03
C ASP A 10 2.37 -4.07 14.85
N VAL A 11 2.87 -4.34 13.64
CA VAL A 11 2.40 -3.69 12.42
C VAL A 11 2.19 -4.74 11.36
N ASP A 12 0.95 -4.87 10.90
CA ASP A 12 0.63 -5.69 9.76
C ASP A 12 1.04 -4.98 8.46
N ALA A 13 2.05 -5.52 7.78
CA ALA A 13 2.48 -5.03 6.47
C ALA A 13 1.45 -5.31 5.36
N GLY A 14 0.40 -6.11 5.58
CA GLY A 14 -0.73 -6.24 4.67
C GLY A 14 -1.83 -5.20 4.91
N ASN A 15 -2.02 -4.77 6.16
CA ASN A 15 -3.11 -3.88 6.56
C ASN A 15 -2.67 -2.81 7.58
N ILE A 16 -2.41 -1.58 7.11
CA ILE A 16 -1.99 -0.49 7.99
C ILE A 16 -3.21 0.21 8.60
N ASP A 17 -3.30 0.13 9.93
CA ASP A 17 -4.28 0.89 10.69
C ASP A 17 -4.08 2.41 10.53
N GLY A 18 -5.18 3.16 10.45
CA GLY A 18 -5.15 4.62 10.30
C GLY A 18 -4.45 5.35 11.46
N SER A 19 -4.42 4.76 12.67
CA SER A 19 -3.66 5.27 13.81
C SER A 19 -2.14 5.21 13.57
N ILE A 20 -1.64 4.10 13.03
CA ILE A 20 -0.23 3.91 12.67
C ILE A 20 0.16 4.90 11.57
N HIS A 21 -0.73 5.10 10.58
CA HIS A 21 -0.51 6.11 9.54
C HIS A 21 -0.38 7.52 10.13
N ARG A 22 -1.33 7.94 10.99
CA ARG A 22 -1.32 9.26 11.64
C ARG A 22 -0.09 9.46 12.52
N TRP A 23 0.28 8.45 13.30
CA TRP A 23 1.47 8.50 14.14
C TRP A 23 2.74 8.60 13.30
N ALA A 24 2.90 7.78 12.27
CA ALA A 24 4.12 7.81 11.45
C ALA A 24 4.29 9.17 10.77
N LYS A 25 3.20 9.81 10.37
CA LYS A 25 3.25 11.17 9.86
C LYS A 25 3.74 12.16 10.92
N LYS A 26 3.08 12.21 12.09
CA LYS A 26 3.39 13.19 13.14
C LYS A 26 4.73 12.94 13.86
N GLU A 27 4.97 11.70 14.25
CA GLU A 27 6.06 11.35 15.16
C GLU A 27 7.37 10.98 14.45
N VAL A 28 7.30 10.59 13.17
CA VAL A 28 8.47 10.16 12.41
C VAL A 28 8.82 11.14 11.30
N ILE A 29 7.85 11.47 10.44
CA ILE A 29 8.08 12.32 9.27
C ILE A 29 8.16 13.79 9.69
N ASP A 30 7.14 14.31 10.37
CA ASP A 30 7.06 15.72 10.76
C ASP A 30 8.14 16.08 11.78
N ASN A 31 8.54 15.14 12.65
CA ASN A 31 9.64 15.28 13.61
C ASN A 31 11.03 15.00 13.02
N ASP A 32 11.13 14.73 11.71
CA ASP A 32 12.42 14.58 11.02
C ASP A 32 13.35 13.52 11.64
N ARG A 33 12.77 12.42 12.14
CA ARG A 33 13.49 11.41 12.95
C ARG A 33 14.72 10.88 12.19
N GLU A 34 15.89 11.01 12.82
CA GLU A 34 17.17 10.78 12.14
C GLU A 34 17.32 9.34 11.62
N ASP A 35 16.90 8.35 12.42
CA ASP A 35 16.92 6.94 12.03
C ASP A 35 16.12 6.72 10.74
N TRP A 36 14.88 7.20 10.68
CA TRP A 36 14.04 7.14 9.49
C TRP A 36 14.68 7.84 8.28
N LYS A 37 15.27 9.03 8.46
CA LYS A 37 15.91 9.77 7.37
C LYS A 37 17.10 9.00 6.81
N ARG A 38 17.94 8.45 7.67
CA ARG A 38 19.14 7.69 7.26
C ARG A 38 18.75 6.39 6.55
N ILE A 39 17.81 5.64 7.11
CA ILE A 39 17.36 4.37 6.51
C ILE A 39 16.64 4.65 5.19
N SER A 40 15.72 5.61 5.14
CA SER A 40 15.02 5.96 3.90
C SER A 40 15.97 6.45 2.81
N ALA A 41 17.00 7.24 3.17
CA ALA A 41 18.02 7.67 2.22
C ALA A 41 18.83 6.49 1.67
N SER A 42 19.25 5.55 2.52
CA SER A 42 19.99 4.37 2.08
C SER A 42 19.11 3.40 1.26
N MET A 43 17.86 3.20 1.65
CA MET A 43 16.91 2.35 0.90
C MET A 43 16.66 2.87 -0.52
N ARG A 44 16.51 4.19 -0.70
CA ARG A 44 16.33 4.78 -2.04
C ARG A 44 17.51 4.57 -2.99
N LYS A 45 18.70 4.22 -2.48
CA LYS A 45 19.87 3.90 -3.30
C LYS A 45 19.82 2.49 -3.87
N GLN A 46 19.01 1.60 -3.29
CA GLN A 46 18.88 0.23 -3.77
C GLN A 46 17.98 0.22 -5.02
N PRO A 47 18.45 -0.27 -6.18
CA PRO A 47 17.67 -0.24 -7.42
C PRO A 47 16.41 -1.09 -7.33
N ASP A 48 16.49 -2.21 -6.61
CA ASP A 48 15.37 -3.14 -6.42
C ASP A 48 14.54 -2.84 -5.16
N ALA A 49 14.74 -1.70 -4.49
CA ALA A 49 14.05 -1.33 -3.25
C ALA A 49 12.51 -1.47 -3.34
N LEU A 50 11.95 -1.12 -4.51
CA LEU A 50 10.52 -1.15 -4.78
C LEU A 50 10.00 -2.53 -5.19
N ARG A 51 10.90 -3.47 -5.51
CA ARG A 51 10.53 -4.83 -5.91
C ARG A 51 10.43 -5.77 -4.71
N TYR A 52 11.04 -5.41 -3.59
CA TYR A 52 10.98 -6.19 -2.37
C TYR A 52 9.60 -6.12 -1.73
N ASP A 53 9.17 -7.26 -1.22
CA ASP A 53 7.93 -7.40 -0.48
C ASP A 53 7.90 -6.47 0.74
N ARG A 54 6.71 -5.92 0.99
CA ARG A 54 6.47 -4.96 2.07
C ARG A 54 6.86 -5.52 3.43
N GLN A 55 6.64 -6.82 3.68
CA GLN A 55 7.05 -7.49 4.91
C GLN A 55 8.57 -7.55 5.04
N THR A 56 9.28 -7.81 3.94
CA THR A 56 10.76 -7.78 3.91
C THR A 56 11.28 -6.40 4.34
N ILE A 57 10.70 -5.34 3.77
CA ILE A 57 11.09 -3.96 4.09
C ILE A 57 10.80 -3.63 5.56
N PHE A 58 9.69 -4.11 6.11
CA PHE A 58 9.34 -3.88 7.51
C PHE A 58 10.27 -4.64 8.45
N GLY A 59 10.57 -5.91 8.13
CA GLY A 59 11.54 -6.73 8.86
C GLY A 59 12.91 -6.06 8.93
N LEU A 60 13.42 -5.54 7.81
CA LEU A 60 14.68 -4.80 7.76
C LEU A 60 14.72 -3.62 8.74
N VAL A 61 13.60 -2.90 8.87
CA VAL A 61 13.53 -1.76 9.77
C VAL A 61 13.37 -2.22 11.22
N ARG A 62 12.71 -3.33 11.51
CA ARG A 62 12.47 -3.76 12.90
C ARG A 62 13.62 -4.55 13.49
N GLU A 63 14.27 -5.39 12.69
CA GLU A 63 15.39 -6.24 13.11
C GLU A 63 16.75 -5.51 13.09
N ARG A 64 16.75 -4.18 12.96
CA ARG A 64 18.01 -3.45 12.89
C ARG A 64 18.79 -3.58 14.20
N PRO A 65 20.12 -3.62 14.14
CA PRO A 65 20.96 -3.37 15.30
C PRO A 65 20.70 -1.97 15.87
N ILE A 66 20.71 -1.84 17.19
CA ILE A 66 20.57 -0.55 17.88
C ILE A 66 21.64 0.41 17.33
N ASP A 67 21.24 1.64 17.05
CA ASP A 67 22.11 2.71 16.55
C ASP A 67 22.86 2.47 15.23
N ILE A 68 22.49 1.44 14.44
CA ILE A 68 23.09 1.22 13.11
C ILE A 68 22.94 2.43 12.17
N HIS A 69 21.93 3.29 12.40
CA HIS A 69 21.68 4.49 11.63
C HIS A 69 22.72 5.62 11.85
N LYS A 70 23.56 5.52 12.89
CA LYS A 70 24.65 6.47 13.16
C LYS A 70 25.80 6.34 12.18
N ASP A 71 26.05 5.12 11.69
CA ASP A 71 27.08 4.85 10.70
C ASP A 71 26.45 4.54 9.33
N PRO A 72 26.55 5.45 8.34
CA PRO A 72 25.99 5.20 7.02
C PRO A 72 26.64 4.02 6.29
N VAL A 73 27.91 3.70 6.58
CA VAL A 73 28.62 2.58 5.95
C VAL A 73 28.08 1.27 6.49
N ALA A 74 28.03 1.13 7.81
CA ALA A 74 27.46 -0.05 8.47
C ALA A 74 25.97 -0.24 8.11
N LEU A 75 25.19 0.85 8.03
CA LEU A 75 23.80 0.82 7.60
C LEU A 75 23.64 0.28 6.16
N ASN A 76 24.42 0.77 5.21
CA ASN A 76 24.32 0.29 3.82
C ASN A 76 24.73 -1.19 3.71
N LYS A 77 25.79 -1.60 4.41
CA LYS A 77 26.18 -3.01 4.49
C LYS A 77 25.05 -3.87 5.05
N TYR A 78 24.46 -3.46 6.17
CA TYR A 78 23.33 -4.16 6.79
C TYR A 78 22.14 -4.28 5.82
N ILE A 79 21.75 -3.18 5.16
CA ILE A 79 20.63 -3.18 4.21
C ILE A 79 20.89 -4.18 3.09
N THR A 80 22.06 -4.14 2.46
CA THR A 80 22.39 -5.05 1.35
C THR A 80 22.46 -6.50 1.82
N GLU A 81 23.08 -6.77 2.98
CA GLU A 81 23.19 -8.12 3.54
C GLU A 81 21.81 -8.68 3.91
N TYR A 82 20.94 -7.86 4.52
CA TYR A 82 19.58 -8.22 4.87
C TYR A 82 18.74 -8.54 3.63
N LEU A 83 18.78 -7.67 2.62
CA LEU A 83 18.05 -7.87 1.35
C LEU A 83 18.61 -9.05 0.54
N THR A 84 19.90 -9.37 0.66
CA THR A 84 20.48 -10.55 0.00
C THR A 84 20.07 -11.84 0.70
N THR A 85 19.97 -11.82 2.03
CA THR A 85 19.71 -13.03 2.84
C THR A 85 18.23 -13.32 3.01
N LYS A 86 17.42 -12.27 3.18
CA LYS A 86 15.99 -12.33 3.51
C LYS A 86 15.11 -11.65 2.46
N GLY A 87 15.68 -11.15 1.37
CA GLY A 87 14.93 -10.44 0.34
C GLY A 87 13.93 -11.35 -0.36
N VAL A 88 12.64 -11.07 -0.17
CA VAL A 88 11.56 -11.65 -0.97
C VAL A 88 11.06 -10.57 -1.91
N PHE A 89 10.89 -10.87 -3.20
CA PHE A 89 10.30 -9.93 -4.15
C PHE A 89 8.77 -10.05 -4.18
N GLU A 90 8.04 -8.94 -4.34
CA GLU A 90 6.57 -8.92 -4.40
C GLU A 90 6.01 -9.85 -5.50
N ASP A 91 6.74 -9.98 -6.62
CA ASP A 91 6.33 -10.80 -7.77
C ASP A 91 6.40 -12.31 -7.49
N GLU A 92 7.29 -12.76 -6.60
CA GLU A 92 7.35 -14.16 -6.15
C GLU A 92 6.20 -14.51 -5.18
N GLY A 93 5.60 -13.51 -4.52
CA GLY A 93 4.52 -13.69 -3.54
C GLY A 93 3.12 -13.86 -4.13
N ARG A 94 2.90 -13.53 -5.41
CA ARG A 94 1.57 -13.64 -6.05
C ARG A 94 1.24 -15.06 -6.57
N ASN A 95 2.20 -15.99 -6.55
CA ASN A 95 2.04 -17.35 -7.06
C ASN A 95 2.09 -18.43 -5.95
N GLN A 96 1.58 -18.16 -4.75
CA GLN A 96 1.51 -19.18 -3.67
C GLN A 96 0.09 -19.54 -3.22
N SER A 97 -0.92 -19.36 -4.08
CA SER A 97 -2.26 -19.91 -3.86
C SER A 97 -2.55 -21.07 -4.82
N ALA A 98 -1.72 -22.12 -4.80
CA ALA A 98 -2.04 -23.43 -5.39
C ALA A 98 -1.06 -24.52 -4.93
N THR A 99 -1.00 -24.83 -3.62
CA THR A 99 -0.47 -26.13 -3.19
C THR A 99 -1.27 -26.66 -2.01
N ASP A 100 -2.49 -27.13 -2.29
CA ASP A 100 -3.01 -28.30 -1.56
C ASP A 100 -4.07 -28.99 -2.42
N THR A 101 -3.62 -29.94 -3.26
CA THR A 101 -4.29 -31.22 -3.55
C THR A 101 -3.46 -31.99 -4.59
N LEU A 102 -2.69 -32.95 -4.07
CA LEU A 102 -2.37 -34.26 -4.64
C LEU A 102 -1.86 -34.35 -6.09
N SER A 103 -0.55 -34.61 -6.16
CA SER A 103 0.08 -35.29 -7.29
C SER A 103 -0.38 -36.76 -7.36
N SER A 104 -0.92 -37.19 -8.50
CA SER A 104 -0.76 -38.55 -9.03
C SER A 104 -0.96 -38.55 -10.56
N PRO A 105 -0.22 -39.35 -11.36
CA PRO A 105 -0.05 -39.12 -12.80
C PRO A 105 -0.96 -39.98 -13.71
N VAL A 106 -1.48 -39.34 -14.79
CA VAL A 106 -1.56 -39.79 -16.22
C VAL A 106 -2.52 -40.98 -16.58
N PRO A 107 -3.06 -41.17 -17.81
CA PRO A 107 -3.18 -40.35 -19.04
C PRO A 107 -4.62 -40.15 -19.61
N GLU A 108 -4.67 -39.32 -20.67
CA GLU A 108 -5.67 -39.09 -21.73
C GLU A 108 -6.72 -40.19 -22.04
N THR A 109 -7.97 -39.78 -22.30
CA THR A 109 -8.80 -40.29 -23.42
C THR A 109 -10.03 -39.41 -23.70
N ASP A 110 -10.16 -39.02 -24.98
CA ASP A 110 -11.36 -38.81 -25.80
C ASP A 110 -12.54 -37.89 -25.39
N ALA A 111 -12.66 -36.80 -26.16
CA ALA A 111 -13.75 -36.49 -27.11
C ALA A 111 -15.15 -35.99 -26.65
N VAL A 112 -15.64 -35.02 -27.46
CA VAL A 112 -17.07 -34.68 -27.76
C VAL A 112 -17.80 -33.92 -26.62
N GLU A 113 -18.66 -32.91 -26.81
CA GLU A 113 -19.15 -32.08 -27.91
C GLU A 113 -20.11 -31.05 -27.24
N THR A 114 -20.14 -29.81 -27.77
CA THR A 114 -21.26 -28.84 -27.83
C THR A 114 -22.25 -28.67 -26.65
N ALA A 115 -22.45 -27.42 -26.20
CA ALA A 115 -23.71 -26.66 -26.40
C ALA A 115 -23.78 -25.37 -25.55
N ILE A 116 -24.08 -24.26 -26.24
CA ILE A 116 -24.62 -22.99 -25.72
C ILE A 116 -26.15 -23.13 -25.70
N PRO A 117 -26.88 -22.53 -24.73
CA PRO A 117 -27.68 -21.31 -25.00
C PRO A 117 -27.67 -20.32 -23.81
N ASP A 118 -27.49 -19.01 -24.00
CA ASP A 118 -28.45 -17.94 -24.38
C ASP A 118 -29.62 -17.67 -23.41
N ASN A 119 -29.91 -16.36 -23.21
CA ASN A 119 -31.05 -15.71 -22.54
C ASN A 119 -30.92 -15.60 -20.99
N GLU A 120 -31.15 -14.49 -20.28
CA GLU A 120 -32.14 -13.44 -20.45
C GLU A 120 -31.77 -12.15 -19.69
N LYS A 121 -32.16 -11.04 -20.31
CA LYS A 121 -32.24 -9.66 -19.83
C LYS A 121 -33.03 -9.55 -18.51
N THR A 122 -32.44 -8.94 -17.49
CA THR A 122 -33.22 -8.20 -16.47
C THR A 122 -32.62 -6.84 -16.18
N GLU A 123 -33.43 -5.86 -16.58
CA GLU A 123 -33.40 -4.45 -16.25
C GLU A 123 -33.54 -4.27 -14.72
N CYS A 124 -32.66 -3.49 -14.11
CA CYS A 124 -32.89 -2.93 -12.78
C CYS A 124 -32.52 -1.46 -12.78
N LYS A 125 -33.57 -0.64 -12.85
CA LYS A 125 -33.59 0.80 -12.65
C LYS A 125 -33.98 1.03 -11.19
N VAL A 126 -33.07 1.59 -10.39
CA VAL A 126 -33.36 2.19 -9.08
C VAL A 126 -32.42 3.40 -9.01
N GLU A 127 -32.88 4.58 -9.47
CA GLU A 127 -33.50 5.61 -8.64
C GLU A 127 -32.60 6.09 -7.49
N VAL A 128 -31.90 7.19 -7.80
CA VAL A 128 -31.51 8.33 -6.97
C VAL A 128 -31.71 8.20 -5.46
N GLU A 129 -30.61 8.25 -4.72
CA GLU A 129 -30.50 9.03 -3.48
C GLU A 129 -29.20 9.86 -3.49
N PRO A 130 -29.22 11.16 -3.09
CA PRO A 130 -28.05 12.01 -3.11
C PRO A 130 -27.29 11.92 -1.78
N SER A 131 -26.20 11.15 -1.73
CA SER A 131 -25.30 11.15 -0.57
C SER A 131 -24.23 12.24 -0.73
N VAL A 132 -24.52 13.41 -0.16
CA VAL A 132 -23.60 14.52 0.03
C VAL A 132 -22.69 14.22 1.21
N GLU A 133 -21.41 13.95 0.96
CA GLU A 133 -20.31 14.25 1.89
C GLU A 133 -19.04 14.54 1.08
N ARG A 134 -18.85 15.82 0.70
CA ARG A 134 -17.58 16.31 0.13
C ARG A 134 -17.04 17.44 1.02
N GLU A 135 -16.90 17.17 2.33
CA GLU A 135 -16.07 18.00 3.21
C GLU A 135 -14.58 17.75 2.93
N GLY A 136 -14.12 18.31 1.82
CA GLY A 136 -12.71 18.69 1.66
C GLY A 136 -12.58 20.19 1.96
N PRO A 137 -11.44 20.66 2.50
CA PRO A 137 -11.24 22.05 2.98
C PRO A 137 -11.30 23.15 1.89
N PHE A 138 -11.70 22.79 0.67
CA PHE A 138 -11.78 23.66 -0.50
C PHE A 138 -13.20 23.85 -1.05
N TYR A 139 -14.21 23.24 -0.44
CA TYR A 139 -15.60 23.38 -0.89
C TYR A 139 -16.41 24.19 0.13
N PHE A 140 -17.17 25.18 -0.34
CA PHE A 140 -18.12 25.94 0.47
C PHE A 140 -19.53 25.80 -0.10
N LEU A 141 -20.51 25.65 0.78
CA LEU A 141 -21.92 25.58 0.43
C LEU A 141 -22.52 26.99 0.46
N PHE A 142 -23.24 27.38 -0.58
CA PHE A 142 -24.05 28.60 -0.58
C PHE A 142 -25.43 28.31 -1.14
N THR A 143 -26.43 29.00 -0.60
CA THR A 143 -27.84 28.85 -0.98
C THR A 143 -28.26 30.05 -1.83
N ASP A 144 -28.61 29.82 -3.09
CA ASP A 144 -29.29 30.79 -3.94
C ASP A 144 -30.80 30.51 -3.98
N LYS A 145 -31.58 31.43 -4.59
CA LYS A 145 -33.04 31.29 -4.73
C LYS A 145 -33.49 30.02 -5.49
N ASP A 146 -32.57 29.34 -6.16
CA ASP A 146 -32.79 28.11 -6.93
C ASP A 146 -32.28 26.82 -6.22
N GLY A 147 -31.94 26.88 -4.93
CA GLY A 147 -31.52 25.74 -4.12
C GLY A 147 -30.02 25.70 -3.75
N GLU A 148 -29.63 24.68 -2.97
CA GLU A 148 -28.26 24.49 -2.46
C GLU A 148 -27.23 24.30 -3.60
N LYS A 149 -26.14 25.08 -3.56
CA LYS A 149 -25.04 25.01 -4.53
C LYS A 149 -23.69 24.86 -3.83
N TYR A 150 -22.81 24.06 -4.45
CA TYR A 150 -21.45 23.81 -3.98
C TYR A 150 -20.44 24.64 -4.81
N GLY A 151 -19.66 25.48 -4.14
CA GLY A 151 -18.56 26.26 -4.73
C GLY A 151 -17.20 25.66 -4.36
N ARG A 152 -16.26 25.62 -5.31
CA ARG A 152 -14.85 25.24 -5.06
C ARG A 152 -14.00 26.50 -4.93
N ALA A 153 -13.34 26.69 -3.79
CA ALA A 153 -12.36 27.76 -3.58
C ALA A 153 -11.04 27.40 -4.28
N ASN A 154 -10.89 27.78 -5.55
CA ASN A 154 -9.55 27.98 -6.13
C ASN A 154 -9.07 29.38 -5.73
N LYS A 155 -7.82 29.48 -5.23
CA LYS A 155 -7.17 30.76 -4.89
C LYS A 155 -7.34 31.76 -6.03
N LEU A 156 -7.86 32.94 -5.68
CA LEU A 156 -7.89 34.12 -6.53
C LEU A 156 -6.51 34.42 -7.12
N SER A 157 -6.50 34.73 -8.41
CA SER A 157 -5.42 35.43 -9.10
C SER A 157 -5.05 36.71 -8.34
N GLY A 158 -3.75 36.96 -8.18
CA GLY A 158 -3.16 38.29 -8.04
C GLY A 158 -2.04 38.38 -9.07
N LEU A 159 -1.80 39.49 -9.76
CA LEU A 159 -2.19 40.88 -9.57
C LEU A 159 -2.23 41.55 -10.96
#